data_AF-A0A3L7N5Z8-F1
#
_entry.id   AF-A0A3L7N5Z8-F1
#
_cell.length_a   1.000
_cell.length_b   1.000
_cell.length_c   1.000
_cell.angle_alpha   90.00
_cell.angle_beta   90.00
_cell.angle_gamma   90.00
#
_symmetry.space_group_name_H-M   'P 1'
#
loop_
_entity.id
_entity.type
_entity.pdbx_description
1 polymer ?
#
loop_
_entity_poly.entity_id
_entity_poly.type
_entity_poly.pdbx_seq_one_letter_code
_entity_poly.pdbx_strand_id
1 'polypeptide(L)'
;MADTLTESTSSVPVPAPRSRATRAATELGWSVEESASLYSIRNWGKGFFDVNAAGHVVVHPQRNPAIAVDLYEVVAGMRERGFRTPLLIHFSDLLKQRLVDIAEAFRGAIVEHGYHGTYQGVFPIKVNQQRRVVEEVRDAGKGLGFGLEAGSKPELLAVMGMTSDTPERLIICNGFKEERYIEFTALAKKLGRNIIPVIENITELKLILRFYEQHGVRPTIGVRVNLAAQGAGRWRHSSGLKAKFGLSMTEVLEVLSILRSKGMEDCLQLLHCHMGSQIHDIRQVNQGINELARIYTQLAKAGAGMKYID
;
A
#
# COMPACT_ATOMS: atom_id res chain seq x y z
N MET A 1 40.18 -60.07 49.26
CA MET A 1 41.27 -60.19 48.27
C MET A 1 40.60 -60.33 46.91
N ALA A 2 40.84 -59.35 46.05
CA ALA A 2 40.54 -59.28 44.61
C ALA A 2 39.28 -59.99 44.06
N ASP A 3 38.18 -59.25 43.95
CA ASP A 3 37.10 -59.52 42.98
C ASP A 3 37.28 -58.60 41.77
N THR A 4 37.31 -59.20 40.58
CA THR A 4 37.48 -58.52 39.30
C THR A 4 36.13 -58.50 38.60
N LEU A 5 35.49 -57.33 38.54
CA LEU A 5 34.25 -57.11 37.80
C LEU A 5 34.57 -56.80 36.34
N THR A 6 34.17 -57.70 35.44
CA THR A 6 34.05 -57.46 33.99
C THR A 6 32.64 -57.01 33.67
N GLU A 7 32.45 -55.74 33.30
CA GLU A 7 31.21 -55.25 32.67
C GLU A 7 31.45 -54.95 31.19
N SER A 8 30.64 -55.59 30.36
CA SER A 8 30.52 -55.41 28.92
C SER A 8 29.68 -54.15 28.60
N THR A 9 30.21 -53.22 27.81
CA THR A 9 29.43 -52.12 27.23
C THR A 9 29.31 -52.29 25.71
N SER A 10 28.08 -52.39 25.22
CA SER A 10 27.75 -52.41 23.80
C SER A 10 27.82 -51.00 23.21
N SER A 11 28.63 -50.78 22.18
CA SER A 11 28.73 -49.50 21.46
C SER A 11 27.78 -49.45 20.25
N VAL A 12 26.99 -48.38 20.18
CA VAL A 12 26.16 -48.02 19.02
C VAL A 12 27.06 -47.36 17.95
N PRO A 13 26.88 -47.61 16.63
CA PRO A 13 27.74 -47.02 15.62
C PRO A 13 27.42 -45.54 15.39
N VAL A 14 28.47 -44.71 15.35
CA VAL A 14 28.43 -43.28 15.03
C VAL A 14 28.21 -43.11 13.50
N PRO A 15 27.29 -42.24 13.05
CA PRO A 15 27.07 -42.02 11.62
C PRO A 15 28.23 -41.26 10.98
N ALA A 16 28.61 -41.68 9.77
CA ALA A 16 29.71 -41.11 9.01
C ALA A 16 29.53 -39.60 8.73
N PRO A 17 30.62 -38.80 8.75
CA PRO A 17 30.53 -37.37 8.50
C PRO A 17 30.15 -37.11 7.04
N ARG A 18 29.10 -36.31 6.85
CA ARG A 18 28.70 -35.80 5.53
C ARG A 18 29.84 -34.95 4.96
N SER A 19 30.26 -35.29 3.75
CA SER A 19 31.23 -34.55 2.93
C SER A 19 30.82 -33.07 2.84
N ARG A 20 31.71 -32.19 3.33
CA ARG A 20 31.54 -30.74 3.32
C ARG A 20 32.11 -30.22 2.01
N ALA A 21 31.25 -29.68 1.15
CA ALA A 21 31.65 -29.09 -0.12
C ALA A 21 32.77 -28.04 0.06
N THR A 22 33.77 -28.12 -0.81
CA THR A 22 35.03 -27.38 -0.78
C THR A 22 34.79 -25.88 -0.94
N ARG A 23 35.16 -25.09 0.08
CA ARG A 23 35.10 -23.62 0.07
C ARG A 23 36.27 -23.06 -0.75
N ALA A 24 35.99 -22.24 -1.75
CA ALA A 24 36.97 -21.29 -2.26
C ALA A 24 36.97 -20.06 -1.32
N ALA A 25 38.07 -19.87 -0.59
CA ALA A 25 38.24 -18.79 0.37
C ALA A 25 38.92 -17.59 -0.29
N THR A 26 38.34 -16.39 -0.11
CA THR A 26 39.12 -15.15 -0.14
C THR A 26 40.12 -15.20 1.03
N GLU A 27 41.30 -14.58 0.90
CA GLU A 27 42.47 -14.76 1.79
C GLU A 27 42.26 -14.46 3.29
N LEU A 28 41.05 -14.08 3.72
CA LEU A 28 40.64 -13.84 5.11
C LEU A 28 39.54 -14.79 5.62
N GLY A 29 39.17 -15.84 4.88
CA GLY A 29 38.16 -16.81 5.29
C GLY A 29 36.72 -16.29 5.28
N TRP A 30 36.50 -15.08 4.77
CA TRP A 30 35.19 -14.42 4.68
C TRP A 30 34.31 -15.11 3.64
N SER A 31 33.13 -15.55 4.07
CA SER A 31 32.18 -16.31 3.27
C SER A 31 31.00 -15.47 2.79
N VAL A 32 30.33 -15.94 1.74
CA VAL A 32 29.08 -15.36 1.24
C VAL A 32 28.02 -15.25 2.34
N GLU A 33 27.97 -16.24 3.24
CA GLU A 33 27.02 -16.26 4.35
C GLU A 33 27.30 -15.17 5.39
N GLU A 34 28.58 -14.88 5.64
CA GLU A 34 28.99 -13.76 6.50
C GLU A 34 28.62 -12.41 5.86
N SER A 35 28.81 -12.24 4.54
CA SER A 35 28.31 -11.07 3.81
C SER A 35 26.78 -10.92 3.89
N ALA A 36 26.04 -11.99 3.64
CA ALA A 36 24.57 -11.98 3.66
C ALA A 36 24.03 -11.62 5.05
N SER A 37 24.70 -12.11 6.10
CA SER A 37 24.40 -11.81 7.50
C SER A 37 24.74 -10.36 7.85
N LEU A 38 25.96 -9.92 7.53
CA LEU A 38 26.45 -8.56 7.80
C LEU A 38 25.54 -7.50 7.16
N TYR A 39 25.18 -7.68 5.89
CA TYR A 39 24.27 -6.77 5.18
C TYR A 39 22.79 -7.04 5.43
N SER A 40 22.48 -8.08 6.20
CA SER A 40 21.11 -8.47 6.58
C SER A 40 20.16 -8.58 5.37
N ILE A 41 20.68 -9.00 4.20
CA ILE A 41 19.93 -8.99 2.94
C ILE A 41 18.64 -9.80 3.02
N ARG A 42 18.66 -10.91 3.74
CA ARG A 42 17.49 -11.78 3.89
C ARG A 42 16.41 -11.18 4.80
N ASN A 43 16.76 -10.27 5.71
CA ASN A 43 15.81 -9.61 6.61
C ASN A 43 14.96 -8.57 5.87
N TRP A 44 15.60 -7.69 5.08
CA TRP A 44 14.89 -6.65 4.33
C TRP A 44 14.48 -7.11 2.92
N GLY A 45 15.18 -8.08 2.35
CA GLY A 45 14.95 -8.59 1.00
C GLY A 45 13.67 -9.41 0.86
N LYS A 46 13.12 -9.92 1.97
CA LYS A 46 11.81 -10.62 2.04
C LYS A 46 11.63 -11.71 0.97
N GLY A 47 12.71 -12.45 0.68
CA GLY A 47 12.74 -13.50 -0.34
C GLY A 47 12.84 -13.02 -1.79
N PHE A 48 12.90 -11.70 -2.04
CA PHE A 48 13.15 -11.13 -3.37
C PHE A 48 14.63 -10.88 -3.63
N PHE A 49 15.44 -10.68 -2.60
CA PHE A 49 16.86 -10.38 -2.73
C PHE A 49 17.66 -11.37 -1.89
N ASP A 50 18.74 -11.89 -2.48
CA ASP A 50 19.70 -12.76 -1.79
C ASP A 50 21.09 -12.63 -2.44
N VAL A 51 22.05 -13.45 -2.00
CA VAL A 51 23.39 -13.54 -2.58
C VAL A 51 23.63 -14.96 -3.08
N ASN A 52 24.08 -15.12 -4.33
CA ASN A 52 24.38 -16.43 -4.92
C ASN A 52 25.78 -16.96 -4.51
N ALA A 53 26.11 -18.17 -4.96
CA ALA A 53 27.39 -18.82 -4.65
C ALA A 53 28.63 -18.07 -5.17
N ALA A 54 28.47 -17.21 -6.19
CA ALA A 54 29.52 -16.34 -6.71
C ALA A 54 29.69 -15.04 -5.89
N GLY A 55 28.84 -14.81 -4.89
CA GLY A 55 28.86 -13.59 -4.08
C GLY A 55 28.12 -12.41 -4.72
N HIS A 56 27.38 -12.62 -5.81
CA HIS A 56 26.60 -11.58 -6.47
C HIS A 56 25.21 -11.46 -5.85
N VAL A 57 24.66 -10.23 -5.84
CA VAL A 57 23.28 -9.99 -5.45
C VAL A 57 22.35 -10.51 -6.55
N VAL A 58 21.42 -11.37 -6.16
CA VAL A 58 20.38 -11.90 -7.03
C VAL A 58 19.00 -11.37 -6.64
N VAL A 59 18.13 -11.24 -7.65
CA VAL A 59 16.71 -10.94 -7.47
C VAL A 59 15.88 -12.17 -7.82
N HIS A 60 14.93 -12.52 -6.95
CA HIS A 60 13.91 -13.54 -7.16
C HIS A 60 12.55 -12.84 -7.33
N PRO A 61 12.17 -12.39 -8.54
CA PRO A 61 11.03 -11.49 -8.71
C PRO A 61 9.69 -12.06 -8.23
N GLN A 62 9.58 -13.40 -8.19
CA GLN A 62 8.40 -14.14 -7.74
C GLN A 62 8.63 -14.89 -6.41
N ARG A 63 9.70 -14.59 -5.67
CA ARG A 63 10.16 -15.34 -4.49
C ARG A 63 10.38 -16.84 -4.73
N ASN A 64 10.64 -17.23 -5.97
CA ASN A 64 11.01 -18.60 -6.31
C ASN A 64 12.54 -18.70 -6.37
N PRO A 65 13.21 -19.44 -5.47
CA PRO A 65 14.66 -19.59 -5.47
C PRO A 65 15.21 -20.17 -6.77
N ALA A 66 14.40 -20.95 -7.52
CA ALA A 66 14.78 -21.51 -8.82
C ALA A 66 14.81 -20.47 -9.95
N ILE A 67 14.19 -19.31 -9.76
CA ILE A 67 14.15 -18.21 -10.73
C ILE A 67 14.91 -17.03 -10.13
N ALA A 68 16.16 -16.85 -10.57
CA ALA A 68 17.06 -15.82 -10.08
C ALA A 68 17.57 -14.96 -11.24
N VAL A 69 17.65 -13.66 -11.01
CA VAL A 69 18.30 -12.69 -11.90
C VAL A 69 19.54 -12.17 -11.19
N ASP A 70 20.72 -12.49 -11.71
CA ASP A 70 21.98 -11.97 -11.19
C ASP A 70 22.16 -10.50 -11.63
N LEU A 71 22.18 -9.58 -10.66
CA LEU A 71 22.28 -8.14 -10.96
C LEU A 71 23.63 -7.78 -11.57
N TYR A 72 24.70 -8.50 -11.23
CA TYR A 72 26.02 -8.26 -11.81
C TYR A 72 26.00 -8.60 -13.30
N GLU A 73 25.44 -9.75 -13.66
CA GLU A 73 25.31 -10.18 -15.07
C GLU A 73 24.41 -9.23 -15.87
N VAL A 74 23.29 -8.77 -15.29
CA VAL A 74 22.41 -7.80 -15.96
C VAL A 74 23.15 -6.50 -16.25
N VAL A 75 23.89 -5.94 -15.28
CA VAL A 75 24.64 -4.70 -15.47
C VAL A 75 25.78 -4.88 -16.48
N ALA A 76 26.48 -6.02 -16.43
CA ALA A 76 27.53 -6.35 -17.38
C ALA A 76 26.99 -6.44 -18.81
N GLY A 77 25.89 -7.17 -19.03
CA GLY A 77 25.25 -7.30 -20.33
C GLY A 77 24.67 -5.98 -20.86
N MET A 78 24.16 -5.10 -19.97
CA MET A 78 23.72 -3.76 -20.38
C MET A 78 24.91 -2.90 -20.85
N ARG A 79 26.06 -3.02 -20.19
CA ARG A 79 27.29 -2.32 -20.59
C ARG A 79 27.79 -2.78 -21.96
N GLU A 80 27.77 -4.08 -22.24
CA GLU A 80 28.12 -4.63 -23.56
C GLU A 80 27.20 -4.11 -24.67
N ARG A 81 25.93 -3.86 -24.34
CA ARG A 81 24.94 -3.24 -25.24
C ARG A 81 25.06 -1.71 -25.34
N GLY A 82 26.09 -1.11 -24.75
CA GLY A 82 26.38 0.33 -24.83
C GLY A 82 25.67 1.19 -23.80
N PHE A 83 24.91 0.61 -22.86
CA PHE A 83 24.32 1.38 -21.75
C PHE A 83 25.36 1.66 -20.68
N ARG A 84 25.30 2.85 -20.07
CA ARG A 84 26.21 3.24 -18.97
C ARG A 84 25.45 3.40 -17.67
N THR A 85 26.10 3.13 -16.55
CA THR A 85 25.58 3.44 -15.22
C THR A 85 25.57 4.96 -14.98
N PRO A 86 24.63 5.48 -14.16
CA PRO A 86 23.66 4.76 -13.33
C PRO A 86 22.48 4.17 -14.13
N LEU A 87 22.06 2.95 -13.76
CA LEU A 87 20.90 2.25 -14.32
C LEU A 87 19.81 2.10 -13.26
N LEU A 88 18.55 2.28 -13.66
CA LEU A 88 17.38 2.00 -12.84
C LEU A 88 16.67 0.75 -13.38
N ILE A 89 16.69 -0.34 -12.62
CA ILE A 89 16.14 -1.63 -13.01
C ILE A 89 14.83 -1.86 -12.25
N HIS A 90 13.75 -2.08 -13.01
CA HIS A 90 12.42 -2.33 -12.46
C HIS A 90 12.02 -3.80 -12.64
N PHE A 91 11.54 -4.42 -11.57
CA PHE A 91 11.05 -5.79 -11.55
C PHE A 91 9.53 -5.80 -11.39
N SER A 92 8.81 -5.87 -12.52
CA SER A 92 7.34 -5.80 -12.56
C SER A 92 6.68 -6.95 -11.77
N ASP A 93 7.28 -8.14 -11.80
CA ASP A 93 6.82 -9.29 -11.00
C ASP A 93 6.87 -9.04 -9.49
N LEU A 94 7.90 -8.32 -9.02
CA LEU A 94 8.03 -7.97 -7.60
C LEU A 94 6.86 -7.06 -7.18
N LEU A 95 6.54 -6.05 -8.00
CA LEU A 95 5.39 -5.18 -7.77
C LEU A 95 4.09 -5.99 -7.71
N LYS A 96 3.86 -6.88 -8.68
CA LYS A 96 2.69 -7.78 -8.69
C LYS A 96 2.58 -8.61 -7.41
N GLN A 97 3.69 -9.24 -6.98
CA GLN A 97 3.72 -10.01 -5.73
C GLN A 97 3.43 -9.14 -4.50
N ARG A 98 3.85 -7.87 -4.50
CA ARG A 98 3.52 -6.97 -3.38
C ARG A 98 2.04 -6.62 -3.30
N LEU A 99 1.35 -6.48 -4.43
CA LEU A 99 -0.10 -6.28 -4.43
C LEU A 99 -0.84 -7.52 -3.94
N VAL A 100 -0.40 -8.72 -4.34
CA VAL A 100 -0.96 -9.99 -3.88
C VAL A 100 -0.77 -10.16 -2.38
N ASP A 101 0.46 -9.99 -1.86
CA ASP A 101 0.74 -10.10 -0.42
C ASP A 101 -0.20 -9.24 0.44
N ILE A 102 -0.46 -7.99 0.01
CA ILE A 102 -1.34 -7.08 0.74
C ILE A 102 -2.78 -7.58 0.68
N ALA A 103 -3.27 -7.92 -0.53
CA ALA A 103 -4.63 -8.40 -0.71
C ALA A 103 -4.89 -9.70 0.09
N GLU A 104 -3.93 -10.62 0.10
CA GLU A 104 -4.04 -11.88 0.84
C GLU A 104 -3.96 -11.69 2.35
N ALA A 105 -3.13 -10.77 2.85
CA ALA A 105 -3.09 -10.45 4.27
C ALA A 105 -4.46 -9.95 4.77
N PHE A 106 -5.09 -9.03 4.03
CA PHE A 106 -6.44 -8.56 4.36
C PHE A 106 -7.50 -9.67 4.19
N ARG A 107 -7.43 -10.45 3.11
CA ARG A 107 -8.34 -11.59 2.89
C ARG A 107 -8.27 -12.62 4.02
N GLY A 108 -7.05 -12.95 4.47
CA GLY A 108 -6.83 -13.84 5.60
C GLY A 108 -7.47 -13.31 6.88
N ALA A 109 -7.21 -12.04 7.22
CA ALA A 109 -7.79 -11.40 8.39
C ALA A 109 -9.34 -11.33 8.33
N ILE A 110 -9.91 -11.05 7.15
CA ILE A 110 -11.36 -11.02 6.92
C ILE A 110 -11.99 -12.39 7.22
N VAL A 111 -11.41 -13.47 6.69
CA VAL A 111 -11.90 -14.83 6.91
C VAL A 111 -11.76 -15.23 8.39
N GLU A 112 -10.59 -14.97 8.98
CA GLU A 112 -10.30 -15.31 10.37
C GLU A 112 -11.27 -14.63 11.35
N HIS A 113 -11.65 -13.38 11.08
CA HIS A 113 -12.52 -12.59 11.96
C HIS A 113 -14.00 -12.61 11.54
N GLY A 114 -14.37 -13.35 10.49
CA GLY A 114 -15.73 -13.40 9.97
C GLY A 114 -16.27 -12.04 9.51
N TYR A 115 -15.41 -11.16 9.00
CA TYR A 115 -15.81 -9.83 8.55
C TYR A 115 -16.63 -9.92 7.26
N HIS A 116 -17.79 -9.26 7.23
CA HIS A 116 -18.71 -9.32 6.08
C HIS A 116 -18.43 -8.29 4.98
N GLY A 117 -17.56 -7.32 5.24
CA GLY A 117 -17.12 -6.36 4.23
C GLY A 117 -15.95 -6.89 3.39
N THR A 118 -15.52 -6.09 2.41
CA THR A 118 -14.43 -6.45 1.50
C THR A 118 -13.25 -5.49 1.66
N TYR A 119 -12.04 -5.98 1.38
CA TYR A 119 -10.87 -5.14 1.21
C TYR A 119 -10.74 -4.70 -0.25
N GLN A 120 -10.46 -3.42 -0.48
CA GLN A 120 -10.10 -2.88 -1.78
C GLN A 120 -8.85 -2.02 -1.64
N GLY A 121 -7.74 -2.45 -2.24
CA GLY A 121 -6.52 -1.66 -2.26
C GLY A 121 -6.66 -0.44 -3.18
N VAL A 122 -6.11 0.70 -2.77
CA VAL A 122 -6.06 1.91 -3.61
C VAL A 122 -4.63 2.40 -3.67
N PHE A 123 -4.07 2.52 -4.87
CA PHE A 123 -2.68 2.96 -5.05
C PHE A 123 -2.59 4.48 -5.22
N PRO A 124 -1.95 5.20 -4.28
CA PRO A 124 -1.76 6.63 -4.38
C PRO A 124 -0.63 6.96 -5.37
N ILE A 125 -0.98 7.49 -6.54
CA ILE A 125 0.01 7.68 -7.62
C ILE A 125 1.07 8.73 -7.27
N LYS A 126 0.83 9.57 -6.25
CA LYS A 126 1.82 10.51 -5.69
C LYS A 126 3.16 9.85 -5.31
N VAL A 127 3.14 8.54 -5.01
CA VAL A 127 4.33 7.78 -4.66
C VAL A 127 5.20 7.49 -5.89
N ASN A 128 4.58 7.23 -7.04
CA ASN A 128 5.27 7.05 -8.31
C ASN A 128 4.29 7.20 -9.49
N GLN A 129 4.34 8.35 -10.17
CA GLN A 129 3.46 8.68 -11.30
C GLN A 129 3.96 8.12 -12.65
N GLN A 130 5.08 7.39 -12.68
CA GLN A 130 5.58 6.84 -13.94
C GLN A 130 4.56 5.89 -14.55
N ARG A 131 4.20 6.15 -15.81
CA ARG A 131 3.21 5.38 -16.57
C ARG A 131 3.40 3.88 -16.40
N ARG A 132 4.63 3.38 -16.55
CA ARG A 132 4.96 1.95 -16.42
C ARG A 132 4.54 1.39 -15.05
N VAL A 133 4.83 2.09 -13.96
CA VAL A 133 4.51 1.63 -12.60
C VAL A 133 2.99 1.63 -12.40
N VAL A 134 2.31 2.70 -12.82
CA VAL A 134 0.86 2.79 -12.62
C VAL A 134 0.11 1.79 -13.52
N GLU A 135 0.55 1.56 -14.76
CA GLU A 135 0.01 0.51 -15.64
C GLU A 135 0.23 -0.87 -15.04
N GLU A 136 1.43 -1.17 -14.52
CA GLU A 136 1.71 -2.43 -13.85
C GLU A 136 0.81 -2.63 -12.61
N VAL A 137 0.62 -1.60 -11.78
CA VAL A 137 -0.31 -1.65 -10.64
C VAL A 137 -1.75 -1.86 -11.10
N ARG A 138 -2.18 -1.16 -12.15
CA ARG A 138 -3.52 -1.28 -12.72
C ARG A 138 -3.78 -2.69 -13.25
N ASP A 139 -2.82 -3.27 -13.96
CA ASP A 139 -2.96 -4.56 -14.63
C ASP A 139 -2.86 -5.71 -13.63
N ALA A 140 -1.84 -5.70 -12.77
CA ALA A 140 -1.70 -6.67 -11.69
C ALA A 140 -2.85 -6.57 -10.68
N GLY A 141 -3.32 -5.35 -10.43
CA GLY A 141 -4.42 -5.05 -9.51
C GLY A 141 -5.81 -5.35 -10.07
N LYS A 142 -5.96 -5.63 -11.38
CA LYS A 142 -7.27 -5.87 -12.00
C LYS A 142 -7.99 -7.08 -11.39
N GLY A 143 -7.30 -8.20 -11.23
CA GLY A 143 -7.85 -9.39 -10.57
C GLY A 143 -8.09 -9.21 -9.06
N LEU A 144 -7.49 -8.18 -8.45
CA LEU A 144 -7.57 -7.89 -7.02
C LEU A 144 -8.53 -6.73 -6.71
N GLY A 145 -9.14 -6.12 -7.72
CA GLY A 145 -10.04 -4.97 -7.55
C GLY A 145 -9.36 -3.65 -7.17
N PHE A 146 -8.05 -3.51 -7.34
CA PHE A 146 -7.34 -2.29 -6.90
C PHE A 146 -7.81 -1.04 -7.65
N GLY A 147 -8.01 0.04 -6.89
CA GLY A 147 -8.27 1.39 -7.35
C GLY A 147 -7.02 2.28 -7.40
N LEU A 148 -7.20 3.54 -7.79
CA LEU A 148 -6.13 4.56 -7.82
C LEU A 148 -6.54 5.78 -6.99
N GLU A 149 -5.57 6.44 -6.37
CA GLU A 149 -5.77 7.71 -5.67
C GLU A 149 -4.98 8.83 -6.38
N ALA A 150 -5.64 9.97 -6.52
CA ALA A 150 -5.06 11.20 -7.04
C ALA A 150 -5.10 12.29 -5.97
N GLY A 151 -3.95 12.92 -5.71
CA GLY A 151 -3.80 13.99 -4.72
C GLY A 151 -3.83 15.40 -5.32
N SER A 152 -4.01 15.52 -6.65
CA SER A 152 -4.00 16.81 -7.35
C SER A 152 -4.72 16.74 -8.70
N LYS A 153 -5.06 17.91 -9.28
CA LYS A 153 -5.68 17.99 -10.61
C LYS A 153 -4.85 17.32 -11.72
N PRO A 154 -3.52 17.53 -11.86
CA PRO A 154 -2.72 16.82 -12.85
C PRO A 154 -2.75 15.30 -12.65
N GLU A 155 -2.71 14.84 -11.40
CA GLU A 155 -2.80 13.42 -11.07
C GLU A 155 -4.17 12.84 -11.44
N LEU A 156 -5.27 13.57 -11.21
CA LEU A 156 -6.60 13.15 -11.67
C LEU A 156 -6.61 12.94 -13.18
N LEU A 157 -6.07 13.87 -13.96
CA LEU A 157 -6.02 13.74 -15.43
C LEU A 157 -5.19 12.52 -15.86
N ALA A 158 -4.06 12.28 -15.20
CA ALA A 158 -3.24 11.10 -15.45
C ALA A 158 -4.01 9.81 -15.13
N VAL A 159 -4.64 9.72 -13.95
CA VAL A 159 -5.46 8.57 -13.53
C VAL A 159 -6.59 8.32 -14.52
N MET A 160 -7.29 9.37 -14.95
CA MET A 160 -8.38 9.28 -15.93
C MET A 160 -7.91 8.72 -17.27
N GLY A 161 -6.73 9.12 -17.76
CA GLY A 161 -6.13 8.56 -18.96
C GLY A 161 -5.75 7.08 -18.79
N MET A 162 -5.10 6.75 -17.68
CA MET A 162 -4.59 5.39 -17.40
C MET A 162 -5.69 4.35 -17.13
N THR A 163 -6.89 4.79 -16.74
CA THR A 163 -8.02 3.92 -16.41
C THR A 163 -9.16 4.05 -17.40
N SER A 164 -8.95 4.66 -18.57
CA SER A 164 -9.99 4.95 -19.57
C SER A 164 -10.77 3.69 -20.01
N ASP A 165 -10.14 2.52 -20.01
CA ASP A 165 -10.69 1.21 -20.34
C ASP A 165 -11.33 0.45 -19.17
N THR A 166 -11.25 0.98 -17.93
CA THR A 166 -11.85 0.39 -16.71
C THR A 166 -12.65 1.44 -15.93
N PRO A 167 -13.84 1.85 -16.41
CA PRO A 167 -14.66 2.89 -15.79
C PRO A 167 -15.19 2.56 -14.38
N GLU A 168 -15.33 1.28 -14.07
CA GLU A 168 -15.76 0.74 -12.78
C GLU A 168 -14.72 0.88 -11.66
N ARG A 169 -13.45 1.08 -12.05
CA ARG A 169 -12.33 1.15 -11.12
C ARG A 169 -12.46 2.35 -10.20
N LEU A 170 -12.31 2.09 -8.90
CA LEU A 170 -12.40 3.12 -7.86
C LEU A 170 -11.29 4.17 -8.03
N ILE A 171 -11.68 5.43 -8.03
CA ILE A 171 -10.80 6.60 -8.03
C ILE A 171 -11.11 7.44 -6.80
N ILE A 172 -10.13 7.61 -5.91
CA ILE A 172 -10.24 8.50 -4.74
C ILE A 172 -9.49 9.79 -5.04
N CYS A 173 -10.15 10.93 -4.79
CA CYS A 173 -9.56 12.26 -5.05
C CYS A 173 -9.31 13.00 -3.73
N ASN A 174 -8.05 13.11 -3.35
CA ASN A 174 -7.58 13.88 -2.20
C ASN A 174 -6.86 15.17 -2.63
N GLY A 175 -6.31 15.87 -1.64
CA GLY A 175 -5.54 17.09 -1.79
C GLY A 175 -6.41 18.33 -1.96
N PHE A 176 -5.76 19.49 -2.18
CA PHE A 176 -6.46 20.75 -2.36
C PHE A 176 -7.25 20.78 -3.67
N LYS A 177 -8.59 20.87 -3.59
CA LYS A 177 -9.46 20.87 -4.76
C LYS A 177 -10.00 22.27 -5.05
N GLU A 178 -9.34 22.94 -5.98
CA GLU A 178 -9.87 24.15 -6.60
C GLU A 178 -11.05 23.85 -7.53
N GLU A 179 -11.76 24.90 -7.93
CA GLU A 179 -12.98 24.88 -8.73
C GLU A 179 -12.96 23.87 -9.90
N ARG A 180 -11.93 23.91 -10.74
CA ARG A 180 -11.78 23.07 -11.92
C ARG A 180 -11.42 21.63 -11.59
N TYR A 181 -10.73 21.38 -10.48
CA TYR A 181 -10.55 20.01 -10.00
C TYR A 181 -11.91 19.40 -9.62
N ILE A 182 -12.74 20.11 -8.85
CA ILE A 182 -14.08 19.61 -8.49
C ILE A 182 -14.95 19.41 -9.74
N GLU A 183 -14.95 20.36 -10.68
CA GLU A 183 -15.67 20.24 -11.95
C GLU A 183 -15.24 18.96 -12.71
N PHE A 184 -13.95 18.66 -12.77
CA PHE A 184 -13.45 17.43 -13.39
C PHE A 184 -13.95 16.16 -12.71
N THR A 185 -14.14 16.17 -11.38
CA THR A 185 -14.76 15.02 -10.70
C THR A 185 -16.23 14.83 -11.09
N ALA A 186 -16.98 15.92 -11.25
CA ALA A 186 -18.38 15.87 -11.70
C ALA A 186 -18.49 15.38 -13.15
N LEU A 187 -17.61 15.87 -14.04
CA LEU A 187 -17.52 15.40 -15.43
C LEU A 187 -17.11 13.93 -15.49
N ALA A 188 -16.14 13.50 -14.69
CA ALA A 188 -15.77 12.08 -14.60
C ALA A 188 -16.95 11.23 -14.11
N LYS A 189 -17.70 11.67 -13.09
CA LYS A 189 -18.93 10.99 -12.67
C LYS A 189 -19.95 10.88 -13.80
N LYS A 190 -20.12 11.95 -14.60
CA LYS A 190 -21.00 11.98 -15.78
C LYS A 190 -20.58 11.00 -16.86
N LEU A 191 -19.29 10.73 -16.99
CA LEU A 191 -18.73 9.69 -17.86
C LEU A 191 -18.90 8.27 -17.28
N GLY A 192 -19.61 8.10 -16.17
CA GLY A 192 -19.87 6.79 -15.54
C GLY A 192 -18.72 6.28 -14.67
N ARG A 193 -17.77 7.15 -14.30
CA ARG A 193 -16.60 6.75 -13.53
C ARG A 193 -16.94 6.53 -12.05
N ASN A 194 -16.36 5.51 -11.45
CA ASN A 194 -16.44 5.27 -10.01
C ASN A 194 -15.46 6.18 -9.24
N ILE A 195 -15.83 7.45 -9.11
CA ILE A 195 -14.98 8.50 -8.52
C ILE A 195 -15.58 9.06 -7.23
N ILE A 196 -14.72 9.27 -6.22
CA ILE A 196 -15.09 9.81 -4.91
C ILE A 196 -14.18 11.00 -4.57
N PRO A 197 -14.64 12.27 -4.73
CA PRO A 197 -13.99 13.41 -4.10
C PRO A 197 -14.08 13.34 -2.57
N VAL A 198 -12.93 13.40 -1.90
CA VAL A 198 -12.81 13.45 -0.45
C VAL A 198 -12.70 14.91 0.00
N ILE A 199 -13.69 15.40 0.74
CA ILE A 199 -13.70 16.76 1.26
C ILE A 199 -12.59 16.92 2.30
N GLU A 200 -11.68 17.86 2.06
CA GLU A 200 -10.61 18.23 2.99
C GLU A 200 -10.82 19.64 3.58
N ASN A 201 -11.75 20.42 3.02
CA ASN A 201 -12.16 21.75 3.48
C ASN A 201 -13.66 21.96 3.19
N ILE A 202 -14.41 22.54 4.14
CA ILE A 202 -15.87 22.75 4.02
C ILE A 202 -16.28 23.53 2.76
N THR A 203 -15.42 24.40 2.25
CA THR A 203 -15.66 25.16 1.01
C THR A 203 -15.75 24.25 -0.23
N GLU A 204 -15.06 23.10 -0.22
CA GLU A 204 -15.11 22.11 -1.30
C GLU A 204 -16.52 21.50 -1.43
N LEU A 205 -17.26 21.34 -0.31
CA LEU A 205 -18.64 20.83 -0.37
C LEU A 205 -19.53 21.72 -1.23
N LYS A 206 -19.41 23.05 -1.10
CA LYS A 206 -20.21 24.01 -1.89
C LYS A 206 -19.91 23.86 -3.39
N LEU A 207 -18.63 23.68 -3.74
CA LEU A 207 -18.21 23.44 -5.12
C LEU A 207 -18.76 22.12 -5.65
N ILE A 208 -18.69 21.05 -4.85
CA ILE A 208 -19.20 19.71 -5.22
C ILE A 208 -20.69 19.82 -5.52
N LEU A 209 -21.48 20.38 -4.60
CA LEU A 209 -22.93 20.49 -4.78
C LEU A 209 -23.27 21.30 -6.05
N ARG A 210 -22.60 22.43 -6.27
CA ARG A 210 -22.82 23.28 -7.45
C ARG A 210 -22.51 22.57 -8.76
N PHE A 211 -21.31 21.97 -8.91
CA PHE A 211 -20.92 21.37 -10.19
C PHE A 211 -21.63 20.06 -10.49
N TYR A 212 -21.92 19.25 -9.47
CA TYR A 212 -22.68 18.02 -9.67
C TYR A 212 -24.12 18.33 -10.10
N GLU A 213 -24.76 19.35 -9.53
CA GLU A 213 -26.05 19.87 -9.98
C GLU A 213 -25.97 20.41 -11.42
N GLN A 214 -24.99 21.28 -11.71
CA GLN A 214 -24.77 21.85 -13.05
C GLN A 214 -24.61 20.78 -14.14
N HIS A 215 -23.96 19.66 -13.82
CA HIS A 215 -23.73 18.57 -14.78
C HIS A 215 -24.82 17.48 -14.76
N GLY A 216 -25.80 17.57 -13.86
CA GLY A 216 -26.93 16.65 -13.75
C GLY A 216 -26.55 15.28 -13.19
N VAL A 217 -25.59 15.22 -12.27
CA VAL A 217 -25.11 13.97 -11.65
C VAL A 217 -25.20 14.02 -10.13
N ARG A 218 -25.53 12.89 -9.50
CA ARG A 218 -25.53 12.78 -8.03
C ARG A 218 -24.11 12.42 -7.53
N PRO A 219 -23.55 13.14 -6.54
CA PRO A 219 -22.20 12.90 -6.08
C PRO A 219 -22.08 11.65 -5.20
N THR A 220 -20.89 11.05 -5.20
CA THR A 220 -20.43 10.13 -4.16
C THR A 220 -19.28 10.83 -3.45
N ILE A 221 -19.40 11.07 -2.15
CA ILE A 221 -18.55 11.99 -1.40
C ILE A 221 -17.84 11.23 -0.29
N GLY A 222 -16.56 11.55 -0.09
CA GLY A 222 -15.82 11.22 1.11
C GLY A 222 -15.58 12.45 1.98
N VAL A 223 -15.26 12.23 3.26
CA VAL A 223 -14.74 13.29 4.15
C VAL A 223 -13.44 12.81 4.77
N ARG A 224 -12.43 13.68 4.79
CA ARG A 224 -11.20 13.43 5.54
C ARG A 224 -11.36 13.99 6.94
N VAL A 225 -11.14 13.18 7.97
CA VAL A 225 -11.23 13.62 9.37
C VAL A 225 -9.85 13.80 10.00
N ASN A 226 -9.72 14.86 10.80
CA ASN A 226 -8.57 15.07 11.69
C ASN A 226 -8.79 14.27 12.97
N LEU A 227 -8.05 13.17 13.11
CA LEU A 227 -8.08 12.35 14.32
C LEU A 227 -7.50 13.13 15.52
N ALA A 228 -8.05 12.90 16.70
CA ALA A 228 -7.51 13.39 17.96
C ALA A 228 -6.24 12.62 18.35
N ALA A 229 -6.12 11.35 17.93
CA ALA A 229 -4.89 10.58 18.03
C ALA A 229 -3.74 11.30 17.30
N GLN A 230 -2.63 11.58 18.00
CA GLN A 230 -1.48 12.24 17.39
C GLN A 230 -0.74 11.31 16.43
N GLY A 231 -0.32 11.81 15.27
CA GLY A 231 0.66 11.12 14.43
C GLY A 231 2.06 11.08 15.08
N ALA A 232 2.92 10.18 14.62
CA ALA A 232 4.31 10.10 15.08
C ALA A 232 5.36 10.45 14.03
N GLY A 233 6.60 10.59 14.52
CA GLY A 233 7.79 10.82 13.72
C GLY A 233 7.90 12.24 13.18
N ARG A 234 8.68 12.41 12.10
CA ARG A 234 8.91 13.69 11.40
C ARG A 234 7.64 14.28 10.75
N TRP A 235 6.53 13.56 10.76
CA TRP A 235 5.26 13.90 10.10
C TRP A 235 4.11 14.20 11.08
N ARG A 236 4.44 14.54 12.33
CA ARG A 236 3.48 14.92 13.39
C ARG A 236 2.55 16.09 13.00
N HIS A 237 2.93 16.88 11.99
CA HIS A 237 2.14 18.01 11.47
C HIS A 237 1.18 17.61 10.34
N SER A 238 1.27 16.37 9.82
CA SER A 238 0.42 15.86 8.73
C SER A 238 -0.91 15.27 9.21
N SER A 239 -1.01 15.01 10.51
CA SER A 239 -2.15 14.40 11.20
C SER A 239 -2.36 15.07 12.57
N GLY A 240 -3.56 14.93 13.15
CA GLY A 240 -3.94 15.67 14.36
C GLY A 240 -4.62 17.02 14.08
N LEU A 241 -5.06 17.70 15.14
CA LEU A 241 -5.77 19.00 15.09
C LEU A 241 -5.02 20.14 14.37
N LYS A 242 -3.71 19.99 14.13
CA LYS A 242 -2.87 20.97 13.41
C LYS A 242 -2.58 20.58 11.96
N ALA A 243 -3.24 19.54 11.44
CA ALA A 243 -3.06 19.10 10.06
C ALA A 243 -3.54 20.18 9.07
N LYS A 244 -2.82 20.32 7.96
CA LYS A 244 -3.16 21.25 6.86
C LYS A 244 -4.45 20.85 6.12
N PHE A 245 -4.84 19.58 6.22
CA PHE A 245 -5.94 18.98 5.47
C PHE A 245 -6.79 18.12 6.41
N GLY A 246 -8.10 18.13 6.18
CA GLY A 246 -9.06 17.35 6.95
C GLY A 246 -9.94 18.23 7.83
N LEU A 247 -11.13 17.73 8.09
CA LEU A 247 -12.18 18.39 8.85
C LEU A 247 -12.07 18.03 10.32
N SER A 248 -12.33 19.00 11.19
CA SER A 248 -12.69 18.75 12.58
C SER A 248 -14.02 17.98 12.67
N MET A 249 -14.30 17.34 13.81
CA MET A 249 -15.57 16.65 14.00
C MET A 249 -16.79 17.58 13.83
N THR A 250 -16.67 18.84 14.27
CA THR A 250 -17.72 19.85 14.08
C THR A 250 -17.99 20.10 12.60
N GLU A 251 -16.95 20.26 11.79
CA GLU A 251 -17.08 20.45 10.34
C GLU A 251 -17.63 19.19 9.65
N VAL A 252 -17.26 17.99 10.10
CA VAL A 252 -17.85 16.73 9.59
C VAL A 252 -19.37 16.69 9.86
N LEU A 253 -19.80 17.08 11.06
CA LEU A 253 -21.23 17.19 11.38
C LEU A 253 -21.92 18.28 10.56
N GLU A 254 -21.23 19.39 10.29
CA GLU A 254 -21.73 20.45 9.41
C GLU A 254 -21.93 19.94 7.97
N VAL A 255 -20.97 19.18 7.42
CA VAL A 255 -21.11 18.53 6.11
C VAL A 255 -22.38 17.67 6.09
N LEU A 256 -22.56 16.79 7.08
CA LEU A 256 -23.74 15.92 7.14
C LEU A 256 -25.05 16.72 7.28
N SER A 257 -25.05 17.79 8.08
CA SER A 257 -26.21 18.67 8.24
C SER A 257 -26.60 19.37 6.93
N ILE A 258 -25.61 19.90 6.20
CA ILE A 258 -25.82 20.52 4.88
C ILE A 258 -26.37 19.50 3.89
N LEU A 259 -25.79 18.30 3.83
CA LEU A 259 -26.27 17.23 2.96
C LEU A 259 -27.71 16.83 3.32
N ARG A 260 -28.03 16.69 4.61
CA ARG A 260 -29.37 16.38 5.09
C ARG A 260 -30.39 17.45 4.71
N SER A 261 -30.02 18.74 4.80
CA SER A 261 -30.90 19.84 4.39
C SER A 261 -31.31 19.78 2.90
N LYS A 262 -30.57 18.99 2.10
CA LYS A 262 -30.80 18.77 0.67
C LYS A 262 -31.29 17.35 0.35
N GLY A 263 -31.52 16.51 1.36
CA GLY A 263 -31.85 15.08 1.16
C GLY A 263 -30.74 14.32 0.44
N MET A 264 -29.49 14.57 0.81
CA MET A 264 -28.27 14.03 0.19
C MET A 264 -27.35 13.29 1.18
N GLU A 265 -27.84 12.91 2.36
CA GLU A 265 -27.07 12.16 3.35
C GLU A 265 -26.53 10.82 2.82
N ASP A 266 -27.23 10.18 1.87
CA ASP A 266 -26.82 8.98 1.14
C ASP A 266 -25.54 9.19 0.30
N CYS A 267 -25.23 10.43 -0.06
CA CYS A 267 -24.07 10.77 -0.88
C CYS A 267 -22.76 10.70 -0.07
N LEU A 268 -22.81 10.84 1.25
CA LEU A 268 -21.65 10.69 2.12
C LEU A 268 -21.38 9.19 2.34
N GLN A 269 -20.40 8.64 1.62
CA GLN A 269 -20.15 7.19 1.58
C GLN A 269 -18.76 6.79 2.07
N LEU A 270 -17.80 7.71 2.19
CA LEU A 270 -16.42 7.40 2.54
C LEU A 270 -15.93 8.26 3.71
N LEU A 271 -15.35 7.62 4.72
CA LEU A 271 -14.62 8.29 5.80
C LEU A 271 -13.13 8.01 5.62
N HIS A 272 -12.35 9.07 5.40
CA HIS A 272 -10.92 9.00 5.13
C HIS A 272 -10.11 9.52 6.31
N CYS A 273 -8.96 8.91 6.60
CA CYS A 273 -7.92 9.51 7.42
C CYS A 273 -6.53 9.24 6.83
N HIS A 274 -5.59 10.16 7.09
CA HIS A 274 -4.20 9.92 6.77
C HIS A 274 -3.34 10.08 8.03
N MET A 275 -2.85 8.95 8.55
CA MET A 275 -2.02 8.92 9.76
C MET A 275 -0.56 9.30 9.51
N GLY A 276 -0.15 9.43 8.24
CA GLY A 276 1.20 9.74 7.81
C GLY A 276 1.92 8.55 7.15
N SER A 277 3.11 8.80 6.61
CA SER A 277 3.96 7.78 5.99
C SER A 277 4.93 7.16 7.00
N GLN A 278 5.31 5.90 6.76
CA GLN A 278 6.33 5.18 7.55
C GLN A 278 5.98 5.08 9.06
N ILE A 279 4.78 4.59 9.36
CA ILE A 279 4.35 4.33 10.73
C ILE A 279 5.17 3.16 11.29
N HIS A 280 5.96 3.41 12.33
CA HIS A 280 6.87 2.44 12.94
C HIS A 280 6.28 1.74 14.17
N ASP A 281 5.15 2.22 14.68
CA ASP A 281 4.48 1.68 15.87
C ASP A 281 3.03 1.32 15.56
N ILE A 282 2.71 0.02 15.66
CA ILE A 282 1.38 -0.53 15.38
C ILE A 282 0.30 0.02 16.32
N ARG A 283 0.66 0.47 17.54
CA ARG A 283 -0.32 1.01 18.50
C ARG A 283 -1.00 2.27 17.99
N GLN A 284 -0.30 3.06 17.18
CA GLN A 284 -0.85 4.28 16.58
C GLN A 284 -1.89 3.95 15.51
N VAL A 285 -1.61 2.94 14.69
CA VAL A 285 -2.57 2.41 13.71
C VAL A 285 -3.83 1.95 14.43
N ASN A 286 -3.68 1.16 15.50
CA ASN A 286 -4.81 0.66 16.29
C ASN A 286 -5.64 1.78 16.92
N GLN A 287 -4.99 2.80 17.49
CA GLN A 287 -5.70 3.94 18.09
C GLN A 287 -6.48 4.72 17.04
N GLY A 288 -5.85 5.02 15.91
CA GLY A 288 -6.49 5.79 14.85
C GLY A 288 -7.63 5.02 14.17
N ILE A 289 -7.48 3.71 13.92
CA ILE A 289 -8.56 2.87 13.36
C ILE A 289 -9.74 2.79 14.34
N ASN A 290 -9.49 2.65 15.65
CA ASN A 290 -10.54 2.63 16.66
C ASN A 290 -11.33 3.95 16.70
N GLU A 291 -10.64 5.08 16.59
CA GLU A 291 -11.28 6.39 16.50
C GLU A 291 -12.11 6.51 15.21
N LEU A 292 -11.54 6.12 14.06
CA LEU A 292 -12.20 6.16 12.75
C LEU A 292 -13.45 5.28 12.71
N ALA A 293 -13.39 4.07 13.28
CA ALA A 293 -14.53 3.15 13.37
C ALA A 293 -15.68 3.73 14.22
N ARG A 294 -15.36 4.44 15.32
CA ARG A 294 -16.36 5.14 16.12
C ARG A 294 -17.02 6.26 15.34
N ILE A 295 -16.24 7.08 14.62
CA ILE A 295 -16.79 8.16 13.79
C ILE A 295 -17.66 7.59 12.68
N TYR A 296 -17.18 6.56 11.96
CA TYR A 296 -17.93 5.87 10.90
C TYR A 296 -19.29 5.37 11.39
N THR A 297 -19.31 4.67 12.52
CA THR A 297 -20.56 4.12 13.08
C THR A 297 -21.53 5.20 13.53
N GLN A 298 -21.05 6.33 14.06
CA GLN A 298 -21.92 7.47 14.41
C GLN A 298 -22.49 8.16 13.17
N LEU A 299 -21.68 8.34 12.11
CA LEU A 299 -22.17 8.88 10.84
C LEU A 299 -23.23 7.99 10.20
N ALA A 300 -23.00 6.67 10.18
CA ALA A 300 -23.97 5.70 9.67
C ALA A 300 -25.28 5.74 10.47
N LYS A 301 -25.22 5.78 11.81
CA LYS A 301 -26.40 5.93 12.68
C LYS A 301 -27.14 7.25 12.46
N ALA A 302 -26.41 8.31 12.10
CA ALA A 302 -26.97 9.60 11.76
C ALA A 302 -27.54 9.68 10.33
N GLY A 303 -27.58 8.56 9.58
CA GLY A 303 -28.22 8.45 8.27
C GLY A 303 -27.28 8.66 7.08
N ALA A 304 -25.97 8.85 7.30
CA ALA A 304 -25.03 8.90 6.18
C ALA A 304 -24.96 7.53 5.46
N GLY A 305 -24.84 7.56 4.13
CA GLY A 305 -24.81 6.36 3.28
C GLY A 305 -23.52 5.54 3.34
N MET A 306 -22.80 5.58 4.46
CA MET A 306 -21.45 5.06 4.68
C MET A 306 -21.21 3.65 4.07
N LYS A 307 -20.13 3.51 3.30
CA LYS A 307 -19.67 2.26 2.66
C LYS A 307 -18.18 1.98 2.83
N TYR A 308 -17.37 3.03 2.94
CA TYR A 308 -15.91 2.92 2.96
C TYR A 308 -15.31 3.55 4.20
N ILE A 309 -14.32 2.87 4.77
CA ILE A 309 -13.35 3.39 5.73
C ILE A 309 -12.00 3.32 5.03
N ASP A 310 -11.34 4.46 4.85
CA ASP A 310 -10.06 4.62 4.15
C ASP A 310 -9.00 5.24 5.08
#